data_AF-W4KEE1-F1
#
_entry.id   AF-W4KEE1-F1
#
_cell.length_a   1.000
_cell.length_b   1.000
_cell.length_c   1.000
_cell.angle_alpha   90.00
_cell.angle_beta   90.00
_cell.angle_gamma   90.00
#
_symmetry.space_group_name_H-M   'P 1'
#
loop_
_entity.id
_entity.type
_entity.pdbx_description
1 polymer ?
#
loop_
_entity_poly.entity_id
_entity_poly.type
_entity_poly.pdbx_seq_one_letter_code
_entity_poly.pdbx_strand_id
1 'polypeptide(L)'
;MDAATESYLLLLLSDGNLPTGAFVASSGLESHTTHALGSARDPLGSTVAFVRDSVQTYARSALPFVRDAHRAVLAYASGVSGAGADADADGAAILDTLLRLDALYEANTLNHVARRASCAQGVALLTLYTKGFACPPFLASVQPEEKREKERRVARLVDRLKLLVRGEKTHGHLPVCWGVLVGALGLSLERGAHLHLFLHARGLLSAAIRMNSIGPYAAQQLLLHAVRPLVDAEAKRTEGLSTGVLREADEEEDVFAQGRLGPASTWPLGEIIAARHDQLHSRIFNS
;
A
#
# COMPACT_ATOMS: atom_id res chain seq x y z
N MET A 1 -10.97 -18.13 -3.30
CA MET A 1 -9.98 -18.60 -2.30
C MET A 1 -10.74 -18.98 -1.05
N ASP A 2 -10.38 -20.05 -0.35
CA ASP A 2 -11.01 -20.37 0.94
C ASP A 2 -10.50 -19.44 2.06
N ALA A 3 -11.28 -19.34 3.15
CA ALA A 3 -10.98 -18.43 4.25
C ALA A 3 -9.70 -18.81 5.02
N ALA A 4 -9.30 -20.10 5.00
CA ALA A 4 -8.12 -20.59 5.71
C ALA A 4 -6.83 -20.16 4.99
N THR A 5 -6.78 -20.36 3.67
CA THR A 5 -5.68 -19.93 2.80
C THR A 5 -5.53 -18.41 2.87
N GLU A 6 -6.64 -17.69 2.81
CA GLU A 6 -6.63 -16.24 2.93
C GLU A 6 -6.05 -15.78 4.27
N SER A 7 -6.48 -16.40 5.37
CA SER A 7 -5.95 -16.08 6.70
C SER A 7 -4.46 -16.42 6.82
N TYR A 8 -4.00 -17.52 6.22
CA TYR A 8 -2.60 -17.88 6.20
C TYR A 8 -1.74 -16.87 5.42
N LEU A 9 -2.21 -16.40 4.27
CA LEU A 9 -1.53 -15.35 3.51
C LEU A 9 -1.43 -14.03 4.28
N LEU A 10 -2.46 -13.66 5.05
CA LEU A 10 -2.40 -12.47 5.90
C LEU A 10 -1.36 -12.61 7.01
N LEU A 11 -1.19 -13.80 7.59
CA LEU A 11 -0.12 -14.06 8.55
C LEU A 11 1.26 -13.83 7.91
N LEU A 12 1.49 -14.38 6.72
CA LEU A 12 2.74 -14.19 5.98
C LEU A 12 2.98 -12.71 5.66
N LEU A 13 1.98 -12.01 5.13
CA LEU A 13 2.08 -10.59 4.78
C LEU A 13 2.23 -9.68 6.02
N SER A 14 1.79 -10.14 7.19
CA SER A 14 1.94 -9.42 8.45
C SER A 14 3.33 -9.59 9.09
N ASP A 15 4.19 -10.47 8.58
CA ASP A 15 5.52 -10.70 9.13
C ASP A 15 6.36 -9.40 9.08
N GLY A 16 6.99 -9.07 10.20
CA GLY A 16 7.89 -7.92 10.32
C GLY A 16 9.22 -8.11 9.58
N ASN A 17 9.58 -9.35 9.25
CA ASN A 17 10.83 -9.71 8.58
C ASN A 17 10.75 -9.67 7.05
N LEU A 18 9.59 -9.32 6.48
CA LEU A 18 9.48 -9.20 5.03
C LEU A 18 10.44 -8.11 4.52
N PRO A 19 11.20 -8.38 3.43
CA PRO A 19 12.21 -7.47 2.90
C PRO A 19 11.56 -6.32 2.08
N THR A 20 10.65 -5.59 2.70
CA THR A 20 9.89 -4.48 2.08
C THR A 20 10.50 -3.12 2.38
N GLY A 21 11.45 -3.04 3.31
CA GLY A 21 12.02 -1.76 3.76
C GLY A 21 11.07 -0.96 4.66
N ALA A 22 9.92 -1.49 5.06
CA ALA A 22 8.98 -0.78 5.93
C ALA A 22 9.59 -0.42 7.30
N PHE A 23 10.53 -1.23 7.82
CA PHE A 23 11.18 -0.98 9.11
C PHE A 23 12.08 0.27 9.11
N VAL A 24 12.61 0.69 7.96
CA VAL A 24 13.51 1.87 7.89
C VAL A 24 12.75 3.19 7.73
N ALA A 25 11.43 3.16 7.65
CA ALA A 25 10.56 4.33 7.51
C ALA A 25 9.90 4.71 8.85
N SER A 26 9.68 6.01 9.07
CA SER A 26 8.94 6.54 10.23
C SER A 26 7.69 7.32 9.83
N SER A 27 7.46 7.52 8.52
CA SER A 27 6.31 8.24 7.96
C SER A 27 6.08 9.61 8.61
N GLY A 28 7.17 10.31 8.94
CA GLY A 28 7.14 11.64 9.55
C GLY A 28 7.10 11.67 11.08
N LEU A 29 6.94 10.53 11.76
CA LEU A 29 6.90 10.50 13.24
C LEU A 29 8.21 11.00 13.87
N GLU A 30 9.36 10.66 13.28
CA GLU A 30 10.66 11.16 13.76
C GLU A 30 10.78 12.69 13.64
N SER A 31 10.26 13.25 12.55
CA SER A 31 10.25 14.70 12.36
C SER A 31 9.28 15.38 13.33
N HIS A 32 8.12 14.77 13.57
CA HIS A 32 7.14 15.25 14.55
C HIS A 32 7.71 15.32 15.97
N THR A 33 8.40 14.27 16.41
CA THR A 33 8.99 14.22 17.76
C THR A 33 10.19 15.16 17.88
N THR A 34 11.07 15.19 16.88
CA THR A 34 12.32 15.96 16.94
C THR A 34 12.10 17.47 16.81
N HIS A 35 11.08 17.90 16.06
CA HIS A 35 10.68 19.32 16.02
C HIS A 35 9.85 19.77 17.24
N ALA A 36 9.75 18.94 18.28
CA ALA A 36 9.01 19.23 19.51
C ALA A 36 7.53 19.61 19.26
N LEU A 37 6.94 19.05 18.20
CA LEU A 37 5.52 19.24 17.88
C LEU A 37 4.63 18.28 18.67
N GLY A 38 5.23 17.27 19.31
CA GLY A 38 4.57 16.38 20.26
C GLY A 38 4.65 16.86 21.71
N SER A 39 3.80 16.30 22.56
CA SER A 39 3.81 16.62 24.00
C SER A 39 4.91 15.85 24.71
N ALA A 40 5.96 16.55 25.17
CA ALA A 40 6.99 15.96 26.04
C ALA A 40 6.44 15.47 27.40
N ARG A 41 5.29 16.01 27.83
CA ARG A 41 4.63 15.64 29.09
C ARG A 41 3.76 14.38 28.96
N ASP A 42 3.31 14.06 27.76
CA ASP A 42 2.51 12.87 27.45
C ASP A 42 2.95 12.25 26.10
N PRO A 43 4.10 11.55 26.07
CA PRO A 43 4.62 10.94 24.85
C PRO A 43 3.68 9.88 24.28
N LEU A 44 2.98 9.14 25.14
CA LEU A 44 2.06 8.09 24.74
C LEU A 44 0.82 8.68 24.06
N GLY A 45 0.17 9.68 24.68
CA GLY A 45 -0.97 10.36 24.08
C GLY A 45 -0.61 11.07 22.78
N SER A 46 0.56 11.71 22.72
CA SER A 46 1.07 12.32 21.49
C SER A 46 1.26 11.30 20.37
N THR A 47 1.80 10.11 20.68
CA THR A 47 1.98 9.02 19.70
C THR A 47 0.64 8.49 19.22
N VAL A 48 -0.34 8.30 20.13
CA VAL A 48 -1.68 7.83 19.77
C VAL A 48 -2.40 8.84 18.86
N ALA A 49 -2.28 10.13 19.16
CA ALA A 49 -2.83 11.19 18.32
C ALA A 49 -2.20 11.18 16.92
N PHE A 50 -0.86 11.10 16.84
CA PHE A 50 -0.15 11.01 15.57
C PHE A 50 -0.59 9.79 14.75
N VAL A 51 -0.64 8.59 15.37
CA VAL A 51 -1.07 7.37 14.69
C VAL A 51 -2.51 7.50 14.18
N ARG A 52 -3.41 8.12 14.95
CA ARG A 52 -4.79 8.38 14.52
C ARG A 52 -4.82 9.23 13.26
N ASP A 53 -4.18 10.39 13.30
CA ASP A 53 -4.22 11.36 12.19
C ASP A 53 -3.50 10.82 10.94
N SER A 54 -2.38 10.11 11.14
CA SER A 54 -1.64 9.41 10.07
C SER A 54 -2.49 8.33 9.40
N VAL A 55 -3.11 7.44 10.16
CA VAL A 55 -3.92 6.34 9.58
C VAL A 55 -5.15 6.90 8.86
N GLN A 56 -5.80 7.94 9.41
CA GLN A 56 -6.94 8.58 8.77
C GLN A 56 -6.57 9.21 7.42
N THR A 57 -5.50 10.02 7.38
CA THR A 57 -5.07 10.64 6.12
C THR A 57 -4.56 9.61 5.12
N TYR A 58 -3.81 8.60 5.58
CA TYR A 58 -3.28 7.54 4.74
C TYR A 58 -4.40 6.67 4.15
N ALA A 59 -5.47 6.40 4.93
CA ALA A 59 -6.63 5.68 4.41
C ALA A 59 -7.31 6.42 3.27
N ARG A 60 -7.48 7.74 3.40
CA ARG A 60 -8.14 8.59 2.39
C ARG A 60 -7.27 8.83 1.15
N SER A 61 -5.95 8.90 1.30
CA SER A 61 -5.05 9.17 0.18
C SER A 61 -4.57 7.90 -0.54
N ALA A 62 -4.36 6.78 0.16
CA ALA A 62 -3.75 5.58 -0.41
C ALA A 62 -4.75 4.50 -0.83
N LEU A 63 -5.81 4.25 -0.05
CA LEU A 63 -6.70 3.12 -0.31
C LEU A 63 -7.47 3.18 -1.63
N PRO A 64 -7.89 4.34 -2.18
CA PRO A 64 -8.50 4.39 -3.50
C PRO A 64 -7.60 3.75 -4.57
N PHE A 65 -6.28 4.00 -4.50
CA PHE A 65 -5.30 3.42 -5.41
C PHE A 65 -5.09 1.93 -5.18
N VAL A 66 -5.04 1.48 -3.91
CA VAL A 66 -4.99 0.05 -3.57
C VAL A 66 -6.19 -0.68 -4.18
N ARG A 67 -7.39 -0.10 -4.03
CA ARG A 67 -8.66 -0.70 -4.49
C ARG A 67 -8.70 -0.83 -5.99
N ASP A 68 -8.38 0.23 -6.72
CA ASP A 68 -8.45 0.21 -8.18
C ASP A 68 -7.36 -0.69 -8.78
N ALA A 69 -6.12 -0.64 -8.26
CA ALA A 69 -5.07 -1.55 -8.69
C ALA A 69 -5.42 -3.03 -8.42
N HIS A 70 -5.99 -3.32 -7.24
CA HIS A 70 -6.45 -4.67 -6.88
C HIS A 70 -7.54 -5.16 -7.83
N ARG A 71 -8.60 -4.36 -8.07
CA ARG A 71 -9.70 -4.72 -8.95
C ARG A 71 -9.22 -4.99 -10.37
N ALA A 72 -8.37 -4.12 -10.90
CA ALA A 72 -7.83 -4.23 -12.25
C ALA A 72 -6.99 -5.52 -12.41
N VAL A 73 -6.14 -5.82 -11.42
CA VAL A 73 -5.29 -7.02 -11.44
C VAL A 73 -6.12 -8.29 -11.22
N LEU A 74 -7.12 -8.26 -10.33
CA LEU A 74 -8.00 -9.38 -10.08
C LEU A 74 -8.81 -9.73 -11.34
N ALA A 75 -9.37 -8.72 -12.01
CA ALA A 75 -10.09 -8.87 -13.29
C ALA A 75 -9.18 -9.48 -14.37
N TYR A 76 -7.97 -8.93 -14.54
CA TYR A 76 -6.97 -9.47 -15.46
C TYR A 76 -6.55 -10.91 -15.14
N ALA A 77 -6.45 -11.27 -13.86
CA ALA A 77 -6.10 -12.61 -13.42
C ALA A 77 -7.25 -13.61 -13.59
N SER A 78 -8.51 -13.16 -13.56
CA SER A 78 -9.71 -13.99 -13.80
C SER A 78 -10.15 -14.04 -15.26
N GLY A 79 -9.68 -13.13 -16.12
CA GLY A 79 -10.07 -13.08 -17.53
C GLY A 79 -9.75 -14.37 -18.27
N VAL A 80 -10.57 -14.70 -19.27
CA VAL A 80 -10.27 -15.83 -20.17
C VAL A 80 -9.09 -15.42 -21.03
N SER A 81 -8.00 -16.18 -21.01
CA SER A 81 -6.87 -15.93 -21.91
C SER A 81 -7.36 -16.14 -23.34
N GLY A 82 -7.49 -15.05 -24.12
CA GLY A 82 -7.39 -15.16 -25.57
C GLY A 82 -6.03 -15.75 -25.94
N ALA A 83 -5.94 -16.53 -27.01
CA ALA A 83 -4.66 -17.04 -27.50
C ALA A 83 -3.97 -15.99 -28.38
N GLY A 84 -2.68 -15.74 -28.17
CA GLY A 84 -1.88 -14.86 -29.04
C GLY A 84 -2.10 -13.37 -28.78
N ALA A 85 -2.44 -12.61 -29.83
CA ALA A 85 -2.47 -11.15 -29.82
C ALA A 85 -3.42 -10.53 -28.77
N ASP A 86 -4.53 -11.21 -28.46
CA ASP A 86 -5.51 -10.73 -27.48
C ASP A 86 -4.94 -10.71 -26.05
N ALA A 87 -4.13 -11.71 -25.68
CA ALA A 87 -3.50 -11.74 -24.35
C ALA A 87 -2.43 -10.64 -24.19
N ASP A 88 -1.73 -10.28 -25.26
CA ASP A 88 -0.76 -9.19 -25.26
C ASP A 88 -1.46 -7.82 -25.19
N ALA A 89 -2.62 -7.68 -25.85
CA ALA A 89 -3.46 -6.49 -25.77
C ALA A 89 -4.06 -6.29 -24.37
N ASP A 90 -4.62 -7.35 -23.78
CA ASP A 90 -5.13 -7.33 -22.40
C ASP A 90 -4.03 -6.96 -21.41
N GLY A 91 -2.84 -7.56 -21.58
CA GLY A 91 -1.65 -7.27 -20.77
C GLY A 91 -1.18 -5.81 -20.91
N ALA A 92 -1.27 -5.23 -22.11
CA ALA A 92 -0.94 -3.83 -22.34
C ALA A 92 -1.96 -2.88 -21.71
N ALA A 93 -3.26 -3.19 -21.78
CA ALA A 93 -4.33 -2.38 -21.21
C ALA A 93 -4.27 -2.30 -19.68
N ILE A 94 -4.03 -3.43 -19.00
CA ILE A 94 -3.84 -3.42 -17.54
C ILE A 94 -2.57 -2.65 -17.14
N LEU A 95 -1.50 -2.76 -17.92
CA LEU A 95 -0.28 -1.99 -17.65
C LEU A 95 -0.52 -0.49 -17.78
N ASP A 96 -1.20 -0.05 -18.84
CA ASP A 96 -1.57 1.37 -19.00
C ASP A 96 -2.38 1.87 -17.80
N THR A 97 -3.36 1.07 -17.35
CA THR A 97 -4.16 1.38 -16.16
C THR A 97 -3.31 1.54 -14.91
N LEU A 98 -2.37 0.61 -14.65
CA LEU A 98 -1.47 0.68 -13.50
C LEU A 98 -0.51 1.87 -13.58
N LEU A 99 -0.03 2.21 -14.78
CA LEU A 99 0.83 3.37 -15.02
C LEU A 99 0.07 4.68 -14.76
N ARG A 100 -1.19 4.77 -15.19
CA ARG A 100 -2.06 5.93 -14.91
C ARG A 100 -2.34 6.08 -13.42
N LEU A 101 -2.60 4.98 -12.71
CA LEU A 101 -2.78 4.99 -11.24
C LEU A 101 -1.52 5.46 -10.53
N ASP A 102 -0.35 4.97 -10.93
CA ASP A 102 0.94 5.32 -10.33
C ASP A 102 1.33 6.78 -10.59
N ALA A 103 1.12 7.28 -11.82
CA ALA A 103 1.32 8.68 -12.17
C ALA A 103 0.36 9.62 -11.40
N LEU A 104 -0.89 9.21 -11.22
CA LEU A 104 -1.86 9.95 -10.41
C LEU A 104 -1.45 9.96 -8.93
N TYR A 105 -0.91 8.87 -8.39
CA TYR A 105 -0.42 8.83 -7.01
C TYR A 105 0.78 9.75 -6.80
N GLU A 106 1.74 9.75 -7.74
CA GLU A 106 2.89 10.67 -7.75
C GLU A 106 2.41 12.13 -7.70
N ALA A 107 1.45 12.49 -8.57
CA ALA A 107 0.89 13.83 -8.64
C ALA A 107 0.18 14.26 -7.34
N ASN A 108 -0.48 13.32 -6.65
CA ASN A 108 -1.19 13.60 -5.39
C ASN A 108 -0.27 13.59 -4.15
N THR A 109 0.93 13.03 -4.23
CA THR A 109 1.84 12.92 -3.08
C THR A 109 2.84 14.06 -3.09
N LEU A 110 2.50 15.27 -2.64
CA LEU A 110 3.40 16.44 -2.79
C LEU A 110 4.73 16.33 -2.01
N ASN A 111 4.76 15.50 -0.97
CA ASN A 111 5.92 15.31 -0.11
C ASN A 111 6.98 14.40 -0.77
N HIS A 112 8.14 14.98 -1.11
CA HIS A 112 9.25 14.26 -1.76
C HIS A 112 9.82 13.13 -0.89
N VAL A 113 9.82 13.30 0.44
CA VAL A 113 10.26 12.28 1.39
C VAL A 113 9.34 11.07 1.32
N ALA A 114 8.02 11.31 1.37
CA ALA A 114 7.01 10.27 1.27
C ALA A 114 7.03 9.58 -0.10
N ARG A 115 7.28 10.32 -1.20
CA ARG A 115 7.46 9.75 -2.54
C ARG A 115 8.61 8.76 -2.57
N ARG A 116 9.81 9.16 -2.14
CA ARG A 116 11.00 8.29 -2.12
C ARG A 116 10.76 7.02 -1.33
N ALA A 117 10.17 7.14 -0.14
CA ALA A 117 9.85 6.01 0.73
C ALA A 117 8.82 5.07 0.07
N SER A 118 7.75 5.64 -0.49
CA SER A 118 6.70 4.91 -1.19
C SER A 118 7.24 4.12 -2.39
N CYS A 119 8.08 4.73 -3.24
CA CYS A 119 8.68 4.05 -4.38
C CYS A 119 9.59 2.91 -3.91
N ALA A 120 10.50 3.16 -2.95
CA ALA A 120 11.40 2.14 -2.46
C ALA A 120 10.66 0.91 -1.90
N GLN A 121 9.58 1.14 -1.13
CA GLN A 121 8.76 0.06 -0.57
C GLN A 121 7.92 -0.65 -1.65
N GLY A 122 7.37 0.08 -2.61
CA GLY A 122 6.59 -0.51 -3.71
C GLY A 122 7.43 -1.42 -4.60
N VAL A 123 8.64 -1.00 -4.99
CA VAL A 123 9.59 -1.85 -5.74
C VAL A 123 9.97 -3.11 -4.97
N ALA A 124 10.14 -3.00 -3.66
CA ALA A 124 10.42 -4.13 -2.80
C ALA A 124 9.25 -5.11 -2.76
N LEU A 125 8.00 -4.65 -2.75
CA LEU A 125 6.80 -5.52 -2.82
C LEU A 125 6.70 -6.29 -4.16
N LEU A 126 6.95 -5.62 -5.29
CA LEU A 126 6.94 -6.32 -6.59
C LEU A 126 8.04 -7.40 -6.63
N THR A 127 9.21 -7.10 -6.07
CA THR A 127 10.30 -8.07 -5.93
C THR A 127 9.91 -9.23 -5.02
N LEU A 128 9.26 -8.94 -3.89
CA LEU A 128 8.77 -9.92 -2.92
C LEU A 128 7.75 -10.87 -3.56
N TYR A 129 6.84 -10.38 -4.39
CA TYR A 129 5.93 -11.25 -5.14
C TYR A 129 6.70 -12.27 -5.97
N THR A 130 7.59 -11.79 -6.84
CA THR A 130 8.31 -12.65 -7.80
C THR A 130 9.28 -13.63 -7.16
N LYS A 131 9.83 -13.30 -5.98
CA LYS A 131 10.83 -14.15 -5.30
C LYS A 131 10.28 -14.99 -4.15
N GLY A 132 9.21 -14.53 -3.50
CA GLY A 132 8.71 -15.12 -2.25
C GLY A 132 7.32 -15.72 -2.33
N PHE A 133 6.43 -15.17 -3.17
CA PHE A 133 5.03 -15.59 -3.24
C PHE A 133 4.65 -16.32 -4.53
N ALA A 134 5.36 -16.09 -5.62
CA ALA A 134 5.17 -16.87 -6.85
C ALA A 134 5.62 -18.33 -6.62
N CYS A 135 4.81 -19.30 -7.05
CA CYS A 135 5.14 -20.71 -6.89
C CYS A 135 6.41 -21.05 -7.70
N PRO A 136 7.47 -21.58 -7.06
CA PRO A 136 8.69 -21.90 -7.78
C PRO A 136 8.47 -23.09 -8.74
N PRO A 137 9.17 -23.12 -9.90
CA PRO A 137 8.93 -24.14 -10.93
C PRO A 137 9.03 -25.59 -10.45
N PHE A 138 9.87 -25.87 -9.46
CA PHE A 138 10.06 -27.21 -8.90
C PHE A 138 8.91 -27.70 -8.01
N LEU A 139 8.05 -26.80 -7.50
CA LEU A 139 6.83 -27.16 -6.76
C LEU A 139 5.56 -27.05 -7.61
N ALA A 140 5.67 -26.45 -8.80
CA ALA A 140 4.54 -26.16 -9.67
C ALA A 140 3.91 -27.38 -10.35
N SER A 141 4.52 -28.57 -10.25
CA SER A 141 4.02 -29.82 -10.86
C SER A 141 2.79 -30.39 -10.17
N VAL A 142 2.50 -29.95 -8.93
CA VAL A 142 1.41 -30.49 -8.10
C VAL A 142 0.09 -29.73 -8.29
N GLN A 143 0.11 -28.58 -8.96
CA GLN A 143 -1.06 -27.71 -9.08
C GLN A 143 -1.86 -27.93 -10.38
N PRO A 144 -3.20 -27.70 -10.37
CA PRO A 144 -4.01 -27.71 -11.58
C PRO A 144 -3.48 -26.73 -12.64
N GLU A 145 -3.54 -27.12 -13.93
CA GLU A 145 -3.05 -26.31 -15.06
C GLU A 145 -3.66 -24.90 -15.10
N GLU A 146 -4.96 -24.76 -14.82
CA GLU A 146 -5.65 -23.46 -14.79
C GLU A 146 -5.04 -22.49 -13.76
N LYS A 147 -4.72 -23.00 -12.57
CA LYS A 147 -4.09 -22.20 -11.51
C LYS A 147 -2.68 -21.80 -11.88
N ARG A 148 -1.93 -22.70 -12.53
CA ARG A 148 -0.56 -22.43 -13.02
C ARG A 148 -0.56 -21.36 -14.11
N GLU A 149 -1.50 -21.40 -15.05
CA GLU A 149 -1.57 -20.38 -16.10
C GLU A 149 -1.95 -19.01 -15.53
N LYS A 150 -2.88 -18.97 -14.57
CA LYS A 150 -3.20 -17.73 -13.83
C LYS A 150 -1.95 -17.16 -13.13
N GLU A 151 -1.23 -17.99 -12.38
CA GLU A 151 0.00 -17.56 -11.70
C GLU A 151 1.07 -17.08 -12.69
N ARG A 152 1.26 -17.78 -13.82
CA ARG A 152 2.20 -17.35 -14.88
C ARG A 152 1.79 -16.02 -15.50
N ARG A 153 0.51 -15.83 -15.80
CA ARG A 153 0.00 -14.59 -16.39
C ARG A 153 0.25 -13.39 -15.49
N VAL A 154 -0.02 -13.54 -14.19
CA VAL A 154 0.21 -12.49 -13.20
C VAL A 154 1.71 -12.26 -12.97
N ALA A 155 2.53 -13.32 -12.93
CA ALA A 155 3.98 -13.19 -12.84
C ALA A 155 4.56 -12.39 -14.03
N ARG A 156 4.10 -12.66 -15.27
CA ARG A 156 4.47 -11.88 -16.46
C ARG A 156 4.10 -10.40 -16.32
N LEU A 157 2.91 -10.10 -15.81
CA LEU A 157 2.47 -8.72 -15.55
C LEU A 157 3.40 -8.01 -14.55
N VAL A 158 3.69 -8.65 -13.41
CA VAL A 158 4.54 -8.06 -12.36
C VAL A 158 5.98 -7.87 -12.86
N ASP A 159 6.53 -8.81 -13.62
CA ASP A 159 7.86 -8.65 -14.21
C ASP A 159 7.92 -7.52 -15.24
N ARG A 160 6.88 -7.35 -16.07
CA ARG A 160 6.80 -6.23 -17.00
C ARG A 160 6.68 -4.88 -16.27
N LEU A 161 5.88 -4.81 -15.20
CA LEU A 161 5.81 -3.62 -14.35
C LEU A 161 7.17 -3.30 -13.71
N LYS A 162 7.89 -4.30 -13.18
CA LYS A 162 9.25 -4.13 -12.64
C LYS A 162 10.23 -3.60 -13.68
N LEU A 163 10.15 -4.06 -14.93
CA LEU A 163 10.98 -3.54 -16.02
C LEU A 163 10.67 -2.08 -16.33
N LEU A 164 9.39 -1.69 -16.33
CA LEU A 164 8.97 -0.29 -16.53
C LEU A 164 9.45 0.62 -15.40
N VAL A 165 9.39 0.15 -14.15
CA VAL A 165 9.96 0.88 -13.00
C VAL A 165 11.47 1.06 -13.15
N ARG A 166 12.20 -0.02 -13.50
CA ARG A 166 13.66 0.05 -13.72
C ARG A 166 14.04 0.94 -14.90
N GLY A 167 13.18 1.02 -15.92
CA GLY A 167 13.32 1.90 -17.07
C GLY A 167 12.78 3.31 -16.84
N GLU A 168 12.45 3.68 -15.60
CA GLU A 168 11.94 5.01 -15.20
C GLU A 168 10.70 5.45 -15.98
N LYS A 169 9.89 4.50 -16.44
CA LYS A 169 8.59 4.77 -17.09
C LYS A 169 7.45 4.93 -16.10
N THR A 170 7.63 4.43 -14.88
CA THR A 170 6.69 4.55 -13.75
C THR A 170 7.50 4.54 -12.45
N HIS A 171 6.95 5.07 -11.37
CA HIS A 171 7.65 5.25 -10.10
C HIS A 171 7.61 3.99 -9.23
N GLY A 172 6.51 3.24 -9.28
CA GLY A 172 6.30 2.03 -8.50
C GLY A 172 5.94 2.33 -7.05
N HIS A 173 4.93 3.16 -6.81
CA HIS A 173 4.50 3.54 -5.47
C HIS A 173 3.88 2.39 -4.68
N LEU A 174 4.04 2.46 -3.36
CA LEU A 174 3.58 1.47 -2.41
C LEU A 174 2.09 1.13 -2.54
N PRO A 175 1.13 2.08 -2.61
CA PRO A 175 -0.29 1.72 -2.65
C PRO A 175 -0.69 0.97 -3.92
N VAL A 176 -0.15 1.38 -5.07
CA VAL A 176 -0.40 0.69 -6.36
C VAL A 176 0.24 -0.69 -6.34
N CYS A 177 1.51 -0.79 -5.95
CA CYS A 177 2.22 -2.07 -5.85
C CYS A 177 1.58 -3.03 -4.84
N TRP A 178 1.04 -2.52 -3.74
CA TRP A 178 0.29 -3.31 -2.76
C TRP A 178 -1.02 -3.83 -3.35
N GLY A 179 -1.79 -3.00 -4.06
CA GLY A 179 -2.98 -3.44 -4.78
C GLY A 179 -2.67 -4.53 -5.81
N VAL A 180 -1.56 -4.38 -6.55
CA VAL A 180 -1.04 -5.41 -7.46
C VAL A 180 -0.71 -6.69 -6.72
N LEU A 181 0.03 -6.64 -5.61
CA LEU A 181 0.40 -7.81 -4.81
C LEU A 181 -0.84 -8.56 -4.27
N VAL A 182 -1.77 -7.85 -3.65
CA VAL A 182 -2.98 -8.44 -3.05
C VAL A 182 -3.89 -9.03 -4.13
N GLY A 183 -4.05 -8.33 -5.27
CA GLY A 183 -4.80 -8.83 -6.42
C GLY A 183 -4.15 -10.05 -7.05
N ALA A 184 -2.82 -10.05 -7.15
CA ALA A 184 -2.01 -11.15 -7.66
C ALA A 184 -2.11 -12.41 -6.79
N LEU A 185 -2.17 -12.23 -5.47
CA LEU A 185 -2.40 -13.32 -4.52
C LEU A 185 -3.87 -13.80 -4.51
N GLY A 186 -4.80 -13.02 -5.06
CA GLY A 186 -6.23 -13.34 -5.04
C GLY A 186 -6.88 -13.18 -3.66
N LEU A 187 -6.30 -12.34 -2.80
CA LEU A 187 -6.88 -11.93 -1.52
C LEU A 187 -8.13 -11.06 -1.75
N SER A 188 -9.09 -11.09 -0.83
CA SER A 188 -10.21 -10.14 -0.86
C SER A 188 -9.72 -8.70 -0.70
N LEU A 189 -10.46 -7.79 -1.33
CA LEU A 189 -10.11 -6.37 -1.33
C LEU A 189 -10.16 -5.80 0.09
N GLU A 190 -11.18 -6.19 0.84
CA GLU A 190 -11.48 -5.70 2.18
C GLU A 190 -10.35 -6.09 3.15
N ARG A 191 -9.90 -7.35 3.10
CA ARG A 191 -8.83 -7.83 3.98
C ARG A 191 -7.47 -7.30 3.56
N GLY A 192 -7.23 -7.14 2.25
CA GLY A 192 -6.01 -6.51 1.74
C GLY A 192 -5.90 -5.04 2.12
N ALA A 193 -7.01 -4.28 2.05
CA ALA A 193 -7.07 -2.88 2.46
C ALA A 193 -6.92 -2.73 3.99
N HIS A 194 -7.60 -3.58 4.77
CA HIS A 194 -7.48 -3.61 6.22
C HIS A 194 -6.04 -3.88 6.67
N LEU A 195 -5.40 -4.91 6.10
CA LEU A 195 -4.01 -5.24 6.40
C LEU A 195 -3.07 -4.10 6.01
N HIS A 196 -3.32 -3.40 4.90
CA HIS A 196 -2.52 -2.24 4.49
C HIS A 196 -2.47 -1.15 5.56
N LEU A 197 -3.64 -0.78 6.11
CA LEU A 197 -3.75 0.22 7.17
C LEU A 197 -3.12 -0.27 8.47
N PHE A 198 -3.35 -1.53 8.83
CA PHE A 198 -2.73 -2.14 10.00
C PHE A 198 -1.20 -2.11 9.91
N LEU A 199 -0.63 -2.44 8.75
CA LEU A 199 0.82 -2.43 8.53
C LEU A 199 1.39 -1.01 8.63
N HIS A 200 0.69 0.00 8.12
CA HIS A 200 1.07 1.41 8.30
C HIS A 200 1.12 1.79 9.78
N ALA A 201 0.05 1.52 10.54
CA ALA A 201 -0.01 1.81 11.97
C ALA A 201 1.05 1.04 12.78
N ARG A 202 1.28 -0.24 12.44
CA ARG A 202 2.33 -1.07 13.04
C ARG A 202 3.73 -0.50 12.77
N GLY A 203 3.96 0.00 11.56
CA GLY A 203 5.21 0.68 11.18
C GLY A 203 5.47 1.90 12.06
N LEU A 204 4.46 2.76 12.25
CA LEU A 204 4.55 3.93 13.14
C LEU A 204 4.89 3.54 14.58
N LEU A 205 4.21 2.54 15.14
CA LEU A 205 4.48 2.09 16.51
C LEU A 205 5.85 1.41 16.62
N SER A 206 6.31 0.71 15.58
CA SER A 206 7.68 0.17 15.52
C SER A 206 8.72 1.29 15.53
N ALA A 207 8.49 2.35 14.75
CA ALA A 207 9.35 3.53 14.77
C ALA A 207 9.34 4.20 16.15
N ALA A 208 8.17 4.33 16.78
CA ALA A 208 8.02 4.89 18.13
C ALA A 208 8.84 4.13 19.18
N ILE A 209 8.86 2.79 19.12
CA ILE A 209 9.69 1.94 19.99
C ILE A 209 11.17 2.24 19.78
N ARG A 210 11.63 2.29 18.52
CA ARG A 210 13.04 2.54 18.18
C ARG A 210 13.52 3.94 18.57
N MET A 211 12.62 4.91 18.60
CA MET A 211 12.88 6.26 19.13
C MET A 211 12.80 6.33 20.66
N ASN A 212 12.57 5.20 21.34
CA ASN A 212 12.40 5.11 22.79
C ASN A 212 11.25 5.98 23.33
N SER A 213 10.22 6.24 22.50
CA SER A 213 9.04 7.03 22.90
C SER A 213 7.96 6.19 23.58
N ILE A 214 7.85 4.91 23.20
CA ILE A 214 6.97 3.91 23.82
C ILE A 214 7.70 2.57 23.97
N GLY A 215 7.33 1.79 24.98
CA GLY A 215 7.85 0.43 25.15
C GLY A 215 7.15 -0.60 24.26
N PRO A 216 7.76 -1.79 24.03
CA PRO A 216 7.20 -2.83 23.16
C PRO A 216 5.86 -3.38 23.67
N TYR A 217 5.67 -3.51 24.99
CA TYR A 217 4.39 -3.96 25.56
C TYR A 217 3.28 -2.93 25.37
N ALA A 218 3.59 -1.64 25.57
CA ALA A 218 2.65 -0.55 25.32
C ALA A 218 2.25 -0.51 23.84
N ALA A 219 3.20 -0.69 22.92
CA ALA A 219 2.90 -0.77 21.49
C ALA A 219 1.93 -1.92 21.16
N GLN A 220 2.06 -3.09 21.79
CA GLN A 220 1.11 -4.19 21.60
C GLN A 220 -0.28 -3.87 22.16
N GLN A 221 -0.35 -3.22 23.34
CA GLN A 221 -1.62 -2.74 23.88
C GLN A 221 -2.27 -1.73 22.92
N LEU A 222 -1.50 -0.81 22.35
CA LEU A 222 -2.00 0.14 21.36
C LEU A 222 -2.47 -0.55 20.08
N LEU A 223 -1.72 -1.52 19.57
CA LEU A 223 -2.14 -2.31 18.38
C LEU A 223 -3.49 -2.98 18.60
N LEU A 224 -3.68 -3.60 19.76
CA LEU A 224 -4.91 -4.32 20.08
C LEU A 224 -6.10 -3.42 20.39
N HIS A 225 -5.90 -2.38 21.22
CA HIS A 225 -7.00 -1.62 21.81
C HIS A 225 -7.26 -0.27 21.14
N ALA A 226 -6.26 0.36 20.51
CA ALA A 226 -6.41 1.67 19.86
C ALA A 226 -6.40 1.57 18.34
N VAL A 227 -5.46 0.81 17.77
CA VAL A 227 -5.28 0.70 16.31
C VAL A 227 -6.36 -0.15 15.68
N ARG A 228 -6.73 -1.29 16.26
CA ARG A 228 -7.80 -2.16 15.71
C ARG A 228 -9.11 -1.39 15.43
N PRO A 229 -9.77 -0.74 16.40
CA PRO A 229 -11.02 -0.03 16.14
C PRO A 229 -10.84 1.15 15.17
N LEU A 230 -9.67 1.78 15.17
CA LEU A 230 -9.32 2.85 14.23
C LEU A 230 -9.25 2.33 12.79
N VAL A 231 -8.51 1.24 12.56
CA VAL A 231 -8.37 0.61 11.24
C VAL A 231 -9.72 0.11 10.75
N ASP A 232 -10.52 -0.53 11.61
CA ASP A 232 -11.87 -1.00 11.27
C ASP A 232 -12.75 0.17 10.82
N ALA A 233 -12.69 1.30 11.54
CA ALA A 233 -13.47 2.49 11.21
C ALA A 233 -13.01 3.18 9.92
N GLU A 234 -11.71 3.30 9.68
CA GLU A 234 -11.18 3.91 8.45
C GLU A 234 -11.37 3.03 7.21
N ALA A 235 -11.21 1.71 7.35
CA ALA A 235 -11.50 0.77 6.28
C ALA A 235 -12.95 0.89 5.81
N LYS A 236 -13.89 1.05 6.76
CA LYS A 236 -15.31 1.27 6.48
C LYS A 236 -15.60 2.68 5.93
N ARG A 237 -15.02 3.74 6.49
CA ARG A 237 -15.20 5.13 6.00
C ARG A 237 -14.73 5.32 4.56
N THR A 238 -13.76 4.53 4.15
CA THR A 238 -13.20 4.57 2.81
C THR A 238 -13.80 3.53 1.87
N GLU A 239 -14.77 2.75 2.34
CA GLU A 239 -15.52 1.81 1.52
C GLU A 239 -16.18 2.57 0.35
N GLY A 240 -15.97 2.09 -0.87
CA GLY A 240 -16.50 2.72 -2.09
C GLY A 240 -15.65 3.85 -2.67
N LEU A 241 -14.59 4.33 -2.01
CA LEU A 241 -13.69 5.30 -2.63
C LEU A 241 -12.92 4.69 -3.81
N SER A 242 -12.70 5.50 -4.84
CA SER A 242 -11.99 5.14 -6.06
C SER A 242 -11.21 6.35 -6.58
N THR A 243 -10.16 6.09 -7.35
CA THR A 243 -9.40 7.12 -8.06
C THR A 243 -10.15 7.69 -9.26
N GLY A 244 -11.20 7.01 -9.73
CA GLY A 244 -11.91 7.34 -10.96
C GLY A 244 -11.21 6.87 -12.24
N VAL A 245 -10.00 6.30 -12.16
CA VAL A 245 -9.24 5.84 -13.34
C VAL A 245 -9.92 4.67 -14.06
N LEU A 246 -10.66 3.83 -13.32
CA LEU A 246 -11.39 2.68 -13.87
C LEU A 246 -12.80 3.01 -14.36
N ARG A 247 -13.30 4.24 -14.13
CA ARG A 247 -14.64 4.65 -14.60
C ARG A 247 -14.55 5.08 -16.05
N GLU A 248 -15.54 4.68 -16.86
CA GLU A 248 -15.67 5.12 -18.24
C GLU A 248 -16.02 6.61 -18.29
N ALA A 249 -15.49 7.32 -19.29
CA ALA A 249 -15.59 8.78 -19.40
C ALA A 249 -17.01 9.30 -19.71
N ASP A 250 -17.96 8.40 -19.97
CA ASP A 250 -19.32 8.71 -20.44
C ASP A 250 -20.32 8.98 -19.30
N GLU A 251 -19.93 8.79 -18.03
CA GLU A 251 -20.74 9.20 -16.90
C GLU A 251 -20.53 10.71 -16.65
N GLU A 252 -21.41 11.54 -17.23
CA GLU A 252 -21.57 12.98 -16.92
C GLU A 252 -21.93 13.16 -15.44
N GLU A 253 -20.95 12.99 -14.56
CA GLU A 253 -21.10 13.22 -13.14
C GLU A 253 -20.55 14.59 -12.75
N ASP A 254 -21.26 15.24 -11.85
CA ASP A 254 -20.89 16.52 -11.26
C ASP A 254 -19.43 16.48 -10.77
N VAL A 255 -18.58 17.35 -11.32
CA VAL A 255 -17.15 17.48 -10.96
C VAL A 255 -16.99 17.63 -9.43
N PHE A 256 -17.98 18.20 -8.74
CA PHE A 256 -18.00 18.32 -7.29
C PHE A 256 -18.29 17.01 -6.55
N ALA A 257 -18.98 16.05 -7.17
CA ALA A 257 -19.20 14.71 -6.63
C ALA A 257 -17.92 13.84 -6.72
N GLN A 258 -17.15 13.97 -7.81
CA GLN A 258 -15.85 13.29 -7.95
C GLN A 258 -14.86 13.65 -6.84
N GLY A 259 -14.83 14.92 -6.42
CA GLY A 259 -13.98 15.37 -5.30
C GLY A 259 -14.31 14.73 -3.94
N ARG A 260 -15.53 14.20 -3.75
CA ARG A 260 -15.93 13.54 -2.49
C ARG A 260 -15.51 12.06 -2.42
N LEU A 261 -15.44 11.42 -3.59
CA LEU A 261 -15.15 9.99 -3.75
C LEU A 261 -13.68 9.71 -4.08
N GLY A 262 -12.96 10.74 -4.55
CA GLY A 262 -11.54 10.67 -4.90
C GLY A 262 -10.58 10.63 -3.71
N PRO A 263 -9.30 10.33 -3.98
CA PRO A 263 -8.25 10.38 -2.98
C PRO A 263 -8.05 11.81 -2.46
N ALA A 264 -7.83 11.93 -1.15
CA ALA A 264 -7.63 13.23 -0.51
C ALA A 264 -6.67 13.12 0.68
N SER A 265 -5.88 14.17 0.89
CA SER A 265 -5.12 14.37 2.11
C SER A 265 -5.99 15.09 3.13
N THR A 266 -6.21 14.47 4.30
CA THR A 266 -7.04 15.06 5.37
C THR A 266 -6.22 15.67 6.50
N TRP A 267 -4.88 15.61 6.39
CA TRP A 267 -3.98 16.13 7.41
C TRP A 267 -2.78 16.88 6.81
N PRO A 268 -3.00 18.11 6.29
CA PRO A 268 -1.93 18.89 5.64
C PRO A 268 -0.73 19.17 6.55
N LEU A 269 -0.97 19.35 7.85
CA LEU A 269 0.10 19.54 8.83
C LEU A 269 1.03 18.32 8.89
N GLY A 270 0.48 17.11 8.84
CA GLY A 270 1.27 15.88 8.80
C GLY A 270 2.19 15.81 7.59
N GLU A 271 1.74 16.26 6.42
CA GLU A 271 2.55 16.31 5.21
C GLU A 271 3.71 17.30 5.33
N ILE A 272 3.44 18.50 5.86
CA ILE A 272 4.47 19.51 6.11
C ILE A 272 5.51 18.97 7.10
N ILE A 273 5.07 18.34 8.18
CA ILE A 273 5.96 17.74 9.19
C ILE A 273 6.82 16.65 8.54
N ALA A 274 6.21 15.70 7.82
CA ALA A 274 6.94 14.62 7.18
C ALA A 274 7.96 15.14 6.15
N ALA A 275 7.66 16.23 5.42
CA ALA A 275 8.57 16.80 4.43
C ALA A 275 9.83 17.42 5.06
N ARG A 276 9.77 17.81 6.33
CA ARG A 276 10.91 18.35 7.09
C ARG A 276 11.86 17.28 7.61
N HIS A 277 11.59 16.00 7.38
CA HIS A 277 12.47 14.92 7.81
C HIS A 277 13.91 15.07 7.29
N ASP A 278 14.08 15.51 6.03
CA ASP A 278 15.41 15.76 5.45
C ASP A 278 16.15 16.94 6.12
N GLN A 279 15.46 17.78 6.91
CA GLN A 279 16.06 18.89 7.66
C GLN A 279 16.57 18.48 9.06
N LEU A 280 16.37 17.22 9.46
CA LEU A 280 16.83 16.73 10.75
C LEU A 280 18.36 16.59 10.76
N HIS A 281 18.99 17.16 11.78
CA HIS A 281 20.45 17.08 11.96
C HIS A 281 20.94 15.64 12.20
N SER A 282 20.17 14.84 12.94
CA SER A 282 20.40 13.41 13.15
C SER A 282 19.15 12.65 12.71
N ARG A 283 19.35 11.54 11.99
CA ARG A 283 18.27 10.71 11.43
C ARG A 283 18.53 9.24 11.74
N ILE A 284 17.52 8.59 12.31
CA ILE A 284 17.47 7.15 12.60
C ILE A 284 16.74 6.41 11.47
N PHE A 285 15.84 7.09 10.77
CA PHE A 285 15.04 6.53 9.69
C PHE A 285 15.39 7.19 8.36
N ASN A 286 15.06 6.50 7.28
CA ASN A 286 15.08 7.07 5.92
C ASN A 286 13.72 7.69 5.55
N SER A 287 12.86 7.82 6.58
CA SER A 287 11.44 8.25 6.65
C SER A 287 10.44 7.44 5.87
#